data_AF-A0A7C8D9Z1-F1
#
_entry.id   AF-A0A7C8D9Z1-F1
#
_cell.length_a   1.000
_cell.length_b   1.000
_cell.length_c   1.000
_cell.angle_alpha   90.00
_cell.angle_beta   90.00
_cell.angle_gamma   90.00
#
_symmetry.space_group_name_H-M   'P 1'
#
loop_
_entity.id
_entity.type
_entity.pdbx_description
1 polymer ?
#
loop_
_entity_poly.entity_id
_entity_poly.type
_entity_poly.pdbx_seq_one_letter_code
_entity_poly.pdbx_strand_id
1 'polypeptide(L)'
;MSLLHHGAGGEIHSAYFVNEGDWGDDVEMIIAGETSTLLLLSDSTIIDLPSVGGSTAATIDENGVFWLARSDSLELFSISSDRAQMESHKISNSVAVDAKIATAADGEVQFYGTGVDGYVGVLSFDPGAGNDVSQSLALFGDLLFVIIVISCLVIIGHMFYINDLKPW
;
A
#
# COMPACT_ATOMS: atom_id res chain seq x y z
N MET A 1 -27.26 -8.57 21.96
CA MET A 1 -25.85 -8.66 22.35
C MET A 1 -25.29 -9.89 21.66
N SER A 2 -24.60 -9.72 20.53
CA SER A 2 -23.96 -10.82 19.81
C SER A 2 -22.49 -10.85 20.21
N LEU A 3 -21.99 -12.01 20.62
CA LEU A 3 -20.61 -12.18 21.08
C LEU A 3 -19.84 -12.82 19.93
N LEU A 4 -18.97 -12.05 19.29
CA LEU A 4 -18.23 -12.48 18.11
C LEU A 4 -16.96 -13.21 18.56
N HIS A 5 -16.96 -14.54 18.43
CA HIS A 5 -15.83 -15.38 18.78
C HIS A 5 -14.96 -15.61 17.53
N HIS A 6 -13.82 -14.92 17.45
CA HIS A 6 -12.83 -15.16 16.40
C HIS A 6 -12.28 -16.60 16.55
N GLY A 7 -12.26 -17.35 15.45
CA GLY A 7 -11.82 -18.74 15.45
C GLY A 7 -10.31 -18.87 15.72
N ALA A 8 -9.95 -19.81 16.61
CA ALA A 8 -8.59 -20.27 16.92
C ALA A 8 -7.69 -19.38 17.83
N GLY A 9 -8.27 -18.55 18.71
CA GLY A 9 -7.54 -18.04 19.89
C GLY A 9 -6.39 -17.06 19.60
N GLY A 10 -6.34 -16.48 18.41
CA GLY A 10 -5.46 -15.34 18.08
C GLY A 10 -6.07 -14.02 18.57
N GLU A 11 -5.22 -13.03 18.81
CA GLU A 11 -5.69 -11.69 19.22
C GLU A 11 -6.44 -11.01 18.06
N ILE A 12 -7.59 -10.41 18.36
CA ILE A 12 -8.19 -9.43 17.46
C ILE A 12 -7.38 -8.16 17.65
N HIS A 13 -6.70 -7.72 16.60
CA HIS A 13 -5.80 -6.58 16.70
C HIS A 13 -6.54 -5.26 16.44
N SER A 14 -7.48 -5.25 15.49
CA SER A 14 -8.29 -4.06 15.22
C SER A 14 -9.66 -4.41 14.63
N ALA A 15 -10.62 -3.54 14.91
CA ALA A 15 -11.95 -3.56 14.33
C ALA A 15 -12.32 -2.14 13.91
N TYR A 16 -12.85 -1.99 12.70
CA TYR A 16 -13.21 -0.70 12.15
C TYR A 16 -14.67 -0.71 11.69
N PHE A 17 -15.48 0.15 12.30
CA PHE A 17 -16.90 0.30 11.98
C PHE A 17 -17.08 1.15 10.73
N VAL A 18 -17.87 0.65 9.79
CA VAL A 18 -18.27 1.39 8.60
C VAL A 18 -19.48 2.22 8.99
N ASN A 19 -19.26 3.51 9.28
CA ASN A 19 -20.31 4.36 9.82
C ASN A 19 -21.26 4.95 8.76
N GLU A 20 -20.88 4.93 7.47
CA GLU A 20 -21.67 5.27 6.27
C GLU A 20 -20.65 5.43 5.10
N GLY A 21 -20.94 4.96 3.88
CA GLY A 21 -19.99 5.10 2.76
C GLY A 21 -20.22 4.16 1.56
N ASP A 22 -19.22 4.08 0.68
CA ASP A 22 -19.27 3.37 -0.63
C ASP A 22 -19.51 1.86 -0.55
N TRP A 23 -19.50 1.27 0.65
CA TRP A 23 -19.89 -0.13 0.91
C TRP A 23 -21.39 -0.32 1.17
N GLY A 24 -22.16 0.77 1.11
CA GLY A 24 -23.61 0.79 1.32
C GLY A 24 -24.02 0.43 2.75
N ASP A 25 -25.32 0.13 2.91
CA ASP A 25 -25.88 -0.38 4.17
C ASP A 25 -25.59 -1.88 4.37
N ASP A 26 -24.72 -2.48 3.55
CA ASP A 26 -24.51 -3.93 3.53
C ASP A 26 -23.37 -4.36 4.46
N VAL A 27 -22.38 -3.49 4.72
CA VAL A 27 -21.21 -3.77 5.57
C VAL A 27 -21.25 -2.90 6.82
N GLU A 28 -21.16 -3.53 7.98
CA GLU A 28 -21.17 -2.84 9.28
C GLU A 28 -19.75 -2.66 9.85
N MET A 29 -18.86 -3.64 9.65
CA MET A 29 -17.53 -3.60 10.24
C MET A 29 -16.54 -4.53 9.53
N ILE A 30 -15.26 -4.14 9.51
CA ILE A 30 -14.14 -5.03 9.19
C ILE A 30 -13.33 -5.35 10.45
N ILE A 31 -12.90 -6.59 10.60
CA ILE A 31 -12.13 -7.07 11.75
C ILE A 31 -10.83 -7.68 11.23
N ALA A 32 -9.70 -7.11 11.65
CA ALA A 32 -8.37 -7.63 11.31
C ALA A 32 -7.84 -8.49 12.47
N GLY A 33 -7.51 -9.74 12.15
CA GLY A 33 -6.89 -10.68 13.08
C GLY A 33 -5.69 -11.40 12.47
N GLU A 34 -4.77 -11.81 13.34
CA GLU A 34 -3.52 -12.50 12.97
C GLU A 34 -3.77 -13.82 12.21
N THR A 35 -4.93 -14.44 12.40
CA THR A 35 -5.29 -15.70 11.74
C THR A 35 -6.29 -15.50 10.61
N SER A 36 -7.24 -14.59 10.77
CA SER A 36 -8.30 -14.34 9.78
C SER A 36 -8.71 -12.87 9.76
N THR A 37 -9.25 -12.44 8.63
CA THR A 37 -9.82 -11.10 8.49
C THR A 37 -11.29 -11.29 8.14
N LEU A 38 -12.17 -10.65 8.90
CA LEU A 38 -13.61 -10.88 8.82
C LEU A 38 -14.32 -9.60 8.40
N LEU A 39 -15.34 -9.75 7.57
CA LEU A 39 -16.30 -8.71 7.23
C LEU A 39 -17.61 -9.02 7.93
N LEU A 40 -18.10 -8.09 8.75
CA LEU A 40 -19.43 -8.14 9.33
C LEU A 40 -20.39 -7.37 8.43
N LEU A 41 -21.39 -8.06 7.92
CA LEU A 41 -22.50 -7.46 7.19
C LEU A 41 -23.57 -6.94 8.14
N SER A 42 -24.38 -6.00 7.68
CA SER A 42 -25.47 -5.38 8.45
C SER A 42 -26.60 -6.34 8.82
N ASP A 43 -26.71 -7.48 8.12
CA ASP A 43 -27.62 -8.58 8.51
C ASP A 43 -27.01 -9.51 9.58
N SER A 44 -25.87 -9.12 10.15
CA SER A 44 -25.04 -9.88 11.08
C SER A 44 -24.35 -11.13 10.49
N THR A 45 -24.35 -11.29 9.16
CA THR A 45 -23.55 -12.32 8.49
C THR A 45 -22.06 -11.99 8.60
N ILE A 46 -21.25 -13.00 8.90
CA ILE A 46 -19.79 -12.87 8.95
C ILE A 46 -19.21 -13.57 7.73
N ILE A 47 -18.43 -12.84 6.95
CA ILE A 47 -17.70 -13.35 5.79
C ILE A 47 -16.21 -13.37 6.14
N ASP A 48 -15.55 -14.50 5.92
CA ASP A 48 -14.10 -14.58 5.99
C ASP A 48 -13.47 -14.09 4.68
N LEU A 49 -12.40 -13.31 4.80
CA LEU A 49 -11.61 -12.79 3.70
C LEU A 49 -10.25 -13.51 3.67
N PRO A 50 -10.20 -14.75 3.12
CA PRO A 50 -9.03 -15.63 3.27
C PRO A 50 -7.76 -15.06 2.64
N SER A 51 -7.90 -14.18 1.64
CA SER A 51 -6.78 -13.58 0.92
C SER A 51 -6.08 -12.45 1.71
N VAL A 52 -6.72 -11.91 2.76
CA VAL A 52 -6.16 -10.88 3.67
C VAL A 52 -5.97 -11.40 5.10
N GLY A 53 -5.99 -12.73 5.28
CA GLY A 53 -5.72 -13.36 6.58
C GLY A 53 -4.32 -13.01 7.11
N GLY A 54 -4.24 -12.70 8.41
CA GLY A 54 -3.02 -12.23 9.06
C GLY A 54 -2.82 -10.73 9.05
N SER A 55 -3.86 -9.98 8.67
CA SER A 55 -3.87 -8.53 8.85
C SER A 55 -4.06 -8.19 10.33
N THR A 56 -3.21 -7.33 10.86
CA THR A 56 -3.24 -6.89 12.26
C THR A 56 -3.84 -5.48 12.39
N ALA A 57 -3.84 -4.70 11.31
CA ALA A 57 -4.42 -3.36 11.33
C ALA A 57 -5.32 -3.14 10.11
N ALA A 58 -6.49 -2.53 10.29
CA ALA A 58 -7.40 -2.17 9.21
C ALA A 58 -8.03 -0.79 9.42
N THR A 59 -8.19 -0.04 8.33
CA THR A 59 -8.92 1.25 8.28
C THR A 59 -9.65 1.38 6.94
N ILE A 60 -10.56 2.33 6.82
CA ILE A 60 -11.14 2.76 5.54
C ILE A 60 -10.62 4.15 5.21
N ASP A 61 -10.32 4.43 3.94
CA ASP A 61 -9.99 5.79 3.49
C ASP A 61 -11.24 6.59 3.10
N GLU A 62 -11.04 7.84 2.69
CA GLU A 62 -12.11 8.77 2.31
C GLU A 62 -12.85 8.36 1.02
N ASN A 63 -12.25 7.47 0.22
CA ASN A 63 -12.85 6.92 -1.01
C ASN A 63 -13.55 5.58 -0.75
N GLY A 64 -13.71 5.19 0.52
CA GLY A 64 -14.33 3.93 0.90
C GLY A 64 -13.45 2.72 0.62
N VAL A 65 -12.14 2.86 0.40
CA VAL A 65 -11.24 1.70 0.19
C VAL A 65 -10.76 1.20 1.56
N PHE A 66 -10.94 -0.09 1.83
CA PHE A 66 -10.34 -0.72 3.01
C PHE A 66 -8.86 -0.91 2.79
N TRP A 67 -8.07 -0.48 3.77
CA TRP A 67 -6.63 -0.69 3.81
C TRP A 67 -6.29 -1.59 4.98
N LEU A 68 -5.57 -2.68 4.69
CA LEU A 68 -5.16 -3.67 5.68
C LEU A 68 -3.64 -3.84 5.67
N ALA A 69 -3.05 -3.91 6.85
CA ALA A 69 -1.63 -4.20 7.03
C ALA A 69 -1.43 -5.55 7.69
N ARG A 70 -0.50 -6.35 7.14
CA ARG A 70 -0.04 -7.59 7.78
C ARG A 70 0.89 -7.28 8.96
N SER A 71 1.08 -8.24 9.86
CA SER A 71 1.95 -8.11 11.05
C SER A 71 3.40 -7.70 10.72
N ASP A 72 3.89 -7.94 9.50
CA ASP A 72 5.22 -7.48 9.06
C ASP A 72 5.20 -6.15 8.27
N SER A 73 4.00 -5.62 7.95
CA SER A 73 3.70 -4.53 7.01
C SER A 73 4.61 -4.45 5.79
N LEU A 74 5.06 -5.60 5.29
CA LEU A 74 5.75 -5.69 4.01
C LEU A 74 4.76 -5.69 2.85
N GLU A 75 3.52 -6.07 3.14
CA GLU A 75 2.40 -6.05 2.22
C GLU A 75 1.23 -5.32 2.86
N LEU A 76 0.71 -4.33 2.14
CA LEU A 76 -0.60 -3.74 2.38
C LEU A 76 -1.59 -4.32 1.38
N PHE A 77 -2.84 -4.46 1.81
CA PHE A 77 -3.93 -4.87 0.94
C PHE A 77 -4.95 -3.75 0.87
N SER A 78 -5.43 -3.49 -0.33
CA SER A 78 -6.57 -2.60 -0.55
C SER A 78 -7.76 -3.37 -1.11
N ILE A 79 -8.95 -3.10 -0.57
CA ILE A 79 -10.21 -3.67 -1.05
C ILE A 79 -11.17 -2.52 -1.29
N SER A 80 -11.63 -2.37 -2.54
CA SER A 80 -12.62 -1.38 -2.91
C SER A 80 -14.02 -2.00 -3.01
N SER A 81 -15.06 -1.20 -2.83
CA SER A 81 -16.44 -1.67 -2.98
C SER A 81 -16.83 -1.89 -4.45
N ASP A 82 -16.27 -1.10 -5.38
CA ASP A 82 -16.56 -1.14 -6.82
C ASP A 82 -15.88 -2.34 -7.53
N ARG A 83 -14.70 -2.69 -7.03
CA ARG A 83 -13.86 -3.79 -7.49
C ARG A 83 -13.76 -4.74 -6.32
N ALA A 84 -14.58 -5.80 -6.33
CA ALA A 84 -14.41 -6.96 -5.46
C ALA A 84 -13.06 -7.72 -5.69
N GLN A 85 -12.04 -7.03 -6.22
CA GLN A 85 -10.69 -7.49 -6.42
C GLN A 85 -9.79 -6.79 -5.40
N MET A 86 -9.09 -7.62 -4.63
CA MET A 86 -8.04 -7.20 -3.72
C MET A 86 -6.80 -6.81 -4.51
N GLU A 87 -6.20 -5.68 -4.17
CA GLU A 87 -4.88 -5.28 -4.66
C GLU A 87 -3.86 -5.43 -3.52
N SER A 88 -2.65 -5.87 -3.85
CA SER A 88 -1.54 -6.02 -2.90
C SER A 88 -0.45 -5.02 -3.26
N HIS A 89 -0.05 -4.24 -2.27
CA HIS A 89 0.94 -3.18 -2.38
C HIS A 89 2.16 -3.55 -1.56
N LYS A 90 3.30 -3.72 -2.22
CA LYS A 90 4.56 -4.03 -1.55
C LYS A 90 5.19 -2.77 -0.99
N ILE A 91 5.55 -2.83 0.28
CA ILE A 91 6.18 -1.73 0.99
C ILE A 91 7.68 -2.03 1.15
N SER A 92 8.50 -0.99 1.07
CA SER A 92 9.93 -1.13 1.31
C SER A 92 10.19 -1.49 2.77
N ASN A 93 11.04 -2.50 3.02
CA ASN A 93 11.44 -2.90 4.38
C ASN A 93 11.98 -1.72 5.22
N SER A 94 12.51 -0.67 4.60
CA SER A 94 13.02 0.52 5.31
C SER A 94 11.95 1.35 6.00
N VAL A 95 10.68 1.19 5.63
CA VAL A 95 9.54 1.94 6.18
C VAL A 95 8.45 1.01 6.75
N ALA A 96 8.75 -0.29 6.85
CA ALA A 96 7.83 -1.27 7.40
C ALA A 96 7.66 -1.09 8.91
N VAL A 97 6.44 -1.34 9.39
CA VAL A 97 6.03 -1.18 10.79
C VAL A 97 5.17 -2.39 11.17
N ASP A 98 5.44 -3.11 12.27
CA ASP A 98 4.49 -4.11 12.78
C ASP A 98 3.22 -3.41 13.27
N ALA A 99 2.24 -3.28 12.37
CA ALA A 99 1.08 -2.43 12.52
C ALA A 99 0.08 -3.03 13.50
N LYS A 100 -0.30 -2.27 14.52
CA LYS A 100 -1.33 -2.65 15.51
C LYS A 100 -2.58 -1.78 15.42
N ILE A 101 -2.43 -0.55 14.93
CA ILE A 101 -3.51 0.41 14.79
C ILE A 101 -3.43 1.02 13.38
N ALA A 102 -4.57 1.18 12.74
CA ALA A 102 -4.68 1.90 11.48
C ALA A 102 -5.70 3.03 11.63
N THR A 103 -5.48 4.12 10.90
CA THR A 103 -6.41 5.24 10.80
C THR A 103 -6.28 5.87 9.43
N ALA A 104 -7.36 6.49 8.96
CA ALA A 104 -7.31 7.40 7.82
C ALA A 104 -7.73 8.79 8.29
N ALA A 105 -6.93 9.80 7.98
CA ALA A 105 -7.20 11.18 8.32
C ALA A 105 -6.47 12.10 7.35
N ASP A 106 -7.11 13.23 7.01
CA ASP A 106 -6.55 14.26 6.14
C ASP A 106 -6.05 13.72 4.78
N GLY A 107 -6.79 12.77 4.18
CA GLY A 107 -6.41 12.13 2.92
C GLY A 107 -5.26 11.11 3.01
N GLU A 108 -4.69 10.87 4.19
CA GLU A 108 -3.64 9.88 4.39
C GLU A 108 -4.15 8.64 5.13
N VAL A 109 -3.57 7.49 4.79
CA VAL A 109 -3.73 6.24 5.54
C VAL A 109 -2.47 6.01 6.36
N GLN A 110 -2.65 5.80 7.66
CA GLN A 110 -1.57 5.70 8.63
C GLN A 110 -1.69 4.41 9.43
N PHE A 111 -0.58 3.66 9.46
CA PHE A 111 -0.41 2.45 10.25
C PHE A 111 0.62 2.69 11.36
N TYR A 112 0.19 2.49 12.61
CA TYR A 112 0.98 2.71 13.81
C TYR A 112 1.40 1.38 14.43
N GLY A 113 2.65 1.30 14.87
CA GLY A 113 3.18 0.07 15.44
C GLY A 113 4.67 0.12 15.77
N THR A 114 5.35 -1.02 15.69
CA THR A 114 6.79 -1.10 15.96
C THR A 114 7.58 -1.06 14.65
N GLY A 115 8.42 -0.05 14.47
CA GLY A 115 9.30 0.07 13.31
C GLY A 115 10.42 -0.97 13.30
N VAL A 116 11.12 -1.07 12.18
CA VAL A 116 12.27 -1.99 12.02
C VAL A 116 13.43 -1.74 12.98
N ASP A 117 13.49 -0.56 13.59
CA ASP A 117 14.47 -0.15 14.59
C ASP A 117 14.06 -0.52 16.03
N GLY A 118 12.87 -1.11 16.20
CA GLY A 118 12.30 -1.49 17.50
C GLY A 118 11.63 -0.35 18.25
N TYR A 119 11.55 0.85 17.67
CA TYR A 119 10.84 2.00 18.24
C TYR A 119 9.42 2.12 17.66
N VAL A 120 8.63 3.06 18.20
CA VAL A 120 7.30 3.36 17.64
C VAL A 120 7.48 3.96 16.24
N GLY A 121 6.90 3.32 15.25
CA GLY A 121 6.93 3.70 13.85
C GLY A 121 5.54 4.05 13.32
N VAL A 122 5.52 4.89 12.29
CA VAL A 122 4.31 5.22 11.51
C VAL A 122 4.62 5.02 10.04
N LEU A 123 3.83 4.18 9.38
CA LEU A 123 3.77 4.09 7.94
C LEU A 123 2.59 4.96 7.47
N SER A 124 2.86 6.07 6.78
CA SER A 124 1.85 6.94 6.19
C SER A 124 1.99 6.95 4.67
N PHE A 125 0.87 6.97 3.97
CA PHE A 125 0.81 7.23 2.54
C PHE A 125 -0.53 7.89 2.17
N ASP A 126 -0.54 8.64 1.08
CA ASP A 126 -1.72 9.22 0.47
C ASP A 126 -2.22 8.27 -0.65
N PRO A 127 -3.38 7.60 -0.47
CA PRO A 127 -3.96 6.72 -1.50
C PRO A 127 -4.33 7.44 -2.80
N GLY A 128 -4.57 8.75 -2.73
CA GLY A 128 -4.91 9.62 -3.86
C GLY A 128 -3.70 10.21 -4.58
N ALA A 129 -2.49 10.03 -4.05
CA ALA A 129 -1.26 10.52 -4.67
C ALA A 129 -0.93 9.71 -5.94
N GLY A 130 -1.55 10.09 -7.06
CA GLY A 130 -1.51 9.36 -8.32
C GLY A 130 -0.18 9.31 -9.08
N ASN A 131 0.97 9.60 -8.46
CA ASN A 131 2.26 9.54 -9.14
C ASN A 131 3.35 8.97 -8.23
N ASP A 132 3.68 7.70 -8.47
CA ASP A 132 4.80 6.99 -7.87
C ASP A 132 6.11 7.78 -8.02
N VAL A 133 6.75 8.10 -6.89
CA VAL A 133 8.15 8.56 -6.88
C VAL A 133 9.03 7.54 -7.61
N SER A 134 8.67 6.25 -7.58
CA SER A 134 9.33 5.15 -8.30
C SER A 134 9.25 5.33 -9.82
N GLN A 135 8.08 5.71 -10.36
CA GLN A 135 7.87 6.00 -11.77
C GLN A 135 8.66 7.24 -12.18
N SER A 136 8.67 8.27 -11.34
CA SER A 136 9.50 9.47 -11.56
C SER A 136 10.99 9.14 -11.57
N LEU A 137 11.45 8.20 -10.73
CA LEU A 137 12.85 7.79 -10.66
C LEU A 137 13.26 6.95 -11.88
N ALA A 138 12.38 6.05 -12.34
CA ALA A 138 12.58 5.28 -13.56
C ALA A 138 12.66 6.20 -14.78
N LEU A 139 11.74 7.16 -14.90
CA LEU A 139 11.76 8.17 -15.96
C LEU A 139 12.99 9.06 -15.90
N PHE A 140 13.49 9.39 -14.69
CA PHE A 140 14.74 10.12 -14.52
C PHE A 140 15.96 9.29 -14.97
N GLY A 141 15.99 8.00 -14.64
CA GLY A 141 17.03 7.07 -15.09
C GLY A 141 17.06 6.94 -16.61
N ASP A 142 15.90 6.78 -17.23
CA ASP A 142 15.76 6.72 -18.69
C ASP A 142 16.22 8.03 -19.36
N LEU A 143 15.84 9.19 -18.80
CA LEU A 143 16.29 10.49 -19.31
C LEU A 143 17.82 10.63 -19.24
N LEU A 144 18.42 10.23 -18.13
CA LEU A 144 19.87 10.29 -17.94
C LEU A 144 20.60 9.37 -18.93
N PHE A 145 20.07 8.17 -19.18
CA PHE A 145 20.60 7.27 -20.21
C PHE A 145 20.54 7.89 -21.60
N VAL A 146 19.42 8.51 -21.97
CA VAL A 146 19.26 9.19 -23.27
C VAL A 146 20.28 10.32 -23.45
N ILE A 147 20.50 11.14 -22.41
CA ILE A 147 21.49 12.24 -22.45
C ILE A 147 22.90 11.70 -22.70
N ILE A 148 23.28 10.60 -22.04
CA ILE A 148 24.59 9.97 -22.22
C ILE A 148 24.75 9.45 -23.64
N VAL A 149 23.73 8.77 -24.19
CA VAL A 149 23.76 8.22 -25.54
C VAL A 149 23.94 9.32 -26.59
N ILE A 150 23.16 10.41 -26.49
CA ILE A 150 23.28 11.55 -27.41
C ILE A 150 24.66 12.19 -27.29
N SER A 151 25.17 12.38 -26.07
CA SER A 151 26.51 12.94 -25.84
C SER A 151 27.61 12.10 -26.50
N CYS A 152 27.54 10.76 -26.37
CA CYS A 152 28.47 9.85 -27.02
C CYS A 152 28.41 9.95 -28.55
N LEU A 153 27.20 9.99 -29.13
CA LEU A 153 27.02 10.14 -30.57
C LEU A 153 27.60 11.47 -31.10
N VAL A 154 27.41 12.56 -30.36
CA VAL A 154 27.99 13.87 -30.71
C VAL A 154 29.51 13.82 -30.64
N ILE A 155 30.10 13.22 -29.59
CA ILE A 155 31.56 13.09 -29.46
C ILE A 155 32.13 12.26 -30.61
N ILE A 156 31.51 11.12 -30.93
CA ILE A 156 31.94 10.24 -32.03
C ILE A 156 31.83 10.98 -33.37
N GLY A 157 30.70 11.61 -33.66
CA GLY A 157 30.50 12.39 -34.87
C GLY A 157 31.50 13.55 -35.01
N HIS A 158 31.80 14.23 -33.92
CA HIS A 158 32.82 15.28 -33.87
C HIS A 158 34.24 14.74 -34.09
N MET A 159 34.55 13.56 -33.56
CA MET A 159 35.83 12.87 -33.80
C MET A 159 36.02 12.52 -35.28
N PHE A 160 34.98 12.02 -35.94
CA PHE A 160 35.00 11.77 -37.38
C PHE A 160 35.14 13.07 -38.18
N TYR A 161 34.39 14.12 -37.82
CA TYR A 161 34.47 15.42 -38.47
C TYR A 161 35.87 16.06 -38.39
N ILE A 162 36.53 15.98 -37.24
CA ILE A 162 37.90 16.51 -37.07
C ILE A 162 38.91 15.64 -37.83
N ASN A 163 38.75 14.31 -37.81
CA ASN A 163 39.72 13.42 -38.46
C ASN A 163 39.63 13.44 -39.99
N ASP A 164 38.45 13.69 -40.57
CA ASP A 164 38.29 13.88 -42.03
C ASP A 164 38.90 15.22 -42.55
N LEU A 165 39.30 16.13 -41.65
CA LEU A 165 39.96 17.40 -41.99
C LEU A 165 41.50 17.38 -41.86
N LYS A 166 42.12 16.22 -41.66
CA LYS A 166 43.58 16.06 -41.85
C LYS A 166 43.87 15.43 -43.21
N PRO A 167 44.04 16.23 -44.28
CA PRO A 167 44.87 15.79 -45.39
C PRO A 167 46.32 15.77 -44.87
N TRP A 168 46.94 14.60 -44.98
CA TRP A 168 48.38 14.46 -45.25
C TRP A 168 48.96 15.63 -46.05
#